data_AF-A0A2R5ETM6-F1
#
_entry.id   AF-A0A2R5ETM6-F1
#
_cell.length_a   1.000
_cell.length_b   1.000
_cell.length_c   1.000
_cell.angle_alpha   90.00
_cell.angle_beta   90.00
_cell.angle_gamma   90.00
#
_symmetry.space_group_name_H-M   'P 1'
#
loop_
_entity.id
_entity.type
_entity.pdbx_description
1 polymer ?
#
loop_
_entity_poly.entity_id
_entity_poly.type
_entity_poly.pdbx_seq_one_letter_code
_entity_poly.pdbx_strand_id
1 'polypeptide(L)'
;MSVADKQVVRQCLSLLPLQDFVAPFLDYRKQLKTVHLLKLFITAQLLNWDSLRTIESAIRSDEEFQAEFQVQSISKSQLSRRMNSLPVEITQA
;
A
#
# COMPACT_ATOMS: atom_id res chain seq x y z
N MET A 1 -7.10 -16.50 0.22
CA MET A 1 -6.12 -16.04 -0.79
C MET A 1 -5.16 -17.18 -1.06
N SER A 2 -4.91 -17.51 -2.32
CA SER A 2 -3.98 -18.59 -2.67
C SER A 2 -2.53 -18.08 -2.64
N VAL A 3 -1.57 -18.99 -2.51
CA VAL A 3 -0.13 -18.66 -2.61
C VAL A 3 0.21 -18.08 -3.99
N ALA A 4 -0.49 -18.54 -5.04
CA ALA A 4 -0.31 -18.05 -6.40
C ALA A 4 -0.70 -16.56 -6.53
N ASP A 5 -1.79 -16.13 -5.89
CA ASP A 5 -2.23 -14.73 -5.93
C ASP A 5 -1.18 -13.78 -5.37
N LYS A 6 -0.54 -14.16 -4.26
CA LYS A 6 0.55 -13.38 -3.66
C LYS A 6 1.76 -13.27 -4.57
N GLN A 7 2.16 -14.37 -5.20
CA GLN A 7 3.30 -14.40 -6.11
C GLN A 7 3.04 -13.51 -7.33
N VAL A 8 1.83 -13.57 -7.90
CA VAL A 8 1.42 -12.72 -9.01
C VAL A 8 1.45 -11.25 -8.59
N VAL A 9 0.89 -10.89 -7.43
CA VAL A 9 0.94 -9.51 -6.92
C VAL A 9 2.38 -9.01 -6.81
N ARG A 10 3.28 -9.79 -6.21
CA ARG A 10 4.70 -9.40 -6.06
C ARG A 10 5.38 -9.20 -7.42
N GLN A 11 5.09 -10.05 -8.40
CA GLN A 11 5.57 -9.89 -9.77
C GLN A 11 4.99 -8.63 -10.42
N CYS A 12 3.70 -8.34 -10.25
CA CYS A 12 3.10 -7.11 -10.75
C CYS A 12 3.76 -5.88 -10.11
N LEU A 13 3.98 -5.89 -8.79
CA LEU A 13 4.63 -4.79 -8.07
C LEU A 13 6.09 -4.58 -8.51
N SER A 14 6.83 -5.64 -8.87
CA SER A 14 8.21 -5.51 -9.33
C SER A 14 8.34 -4.92 -10.73
N LEU A 15 7.29 -5.04 -11.56
CA LEU A 15 7.22 -4.43 -12.89
C LEU A 15 6.89 -2.93 -12.85
N LEU A 16 6.36 -2.43 -11.74
CA LEU A 16 6.07 -1.00 -11.60
C LEU A 16 7.37 -0.21 -11.42
N PRO A 17 7.49 0.99 -12.00
CA PRO A 17 8.65 1.87 -11.86
C PRO A 17 8.65 2.58 -10.50
N LEU A 18 8.53 1.82 -9.41
CA LEU A 18 8.42 2.32 -8.04
C LEU A 18 9.70 2.16 -7.23
N GLN A 19 10.72 1.47 -7.75
CA GLN A 19 11.98 1.22 -7.02
C GLN A 19 12.72 2.51 -6.67
N ASP A 20 12.78 3.45 -7.61
CA ASP A 20 13.41 4.77 -7.43
C ASP A 20 12.38 5.88 -7.16
N PHE A 21 11.12 5.51 -6.89
CA PHE A 21 10.08 6.50 -6.63
C PHE A 21 10.28 7.13 -5.25
N VAL A 22 10.57 8.42 -5.25
CA VAL A 22 10.69 9.24 -4.04
C VAL A 22 9.75 10.43 -4.12
N ALA A 23 9.04 10.69 -3.02
CA ALA A 23 8.18 11.86 -2.90
C ALA A 23 8.52 12.64 -1.61
N PRO A 24 9.66 13.36 -1.56
CA PRO A 24 10.19 13.94 -0.32
C PRO A 24 9.19 14.85 0.41
N PHE A 25 8.46 15.68 -0.33
CA PHE A 25 7.43 16.57 0.23
C PHE A 25 6.24 15.80 0.81
N LEU A 26 5.78 14.75 0.11
CA LEU A 26 4.66 13.92 0.58
C LEU A 26 5.06 13.02 1.75
N ASP A 27 6.34 12.65 1.83
CA ASP A 27 6.88 11.69 2.79
C ASP A 27 7.51 12.33 4.03
N TYR A 28 7.57 13.67 4.07
CA TYR A 28 8.11 14.40 5.21
C TYR A 28 7.33 14.06 6.49
N ARG A 29 8.05 13.49 7.46
CA ARG A 29 7.52 12.97 8.74
C ARG A 29 6.42 11.92 8.62
N LYS A 30 6.24 11.29 7.45
CA LYS A 30 5.29 10.17 7.29
C LYS A 30 5.99 8.84 7.56
N GLN A 31 5.37 8.02 8.41
CA GLN A 31 5.78 6.64 8.66
C GLN A 31 5.48 5.76 7.43
N LEU A 32 4.26 5.89 6.88
CA LEU A 32 3.88 5.24 5.63
C LEU A 32 4.28 6.12 4.44
N LYS A 33 5.37 5.73 3.76
CA LYS A 33 5.87 6.42 2.57
C LYS A 33 4.90 6.27 1.40
N THR A 34 4.93 7.22 0.49
CA THR A 34 4.05 7.30 -0.68
C THR A 34 4.22 6.05 -1.54
N VAL A 35 5.45 5.59 -1.74
CA VAL A 35 5.74 4.37 -2.51
C VAL A 35 5.05 3.14 -1.92
N HIS A 36 5.10 2.96 -0.60
CA HIS A 36 4.47 1.82 0.07
C HIS A 36 2.95 1.93 0.07
N LEU A 37 2.43 3.14 0.22
CA LEU A 37 1.00 3.42 0.09
C LEU A 37 0.47 3.06 -1.31
N LEU A 38 1.20 3.42 -2.37
CA LEU A 38 0.84 3.08 -3.74
C LEU A 38 0.87 1.57 -3.96
N LYS A 39 1.96 0.89 -3.57
CA LYS A 39 2.05 -0.58 -3.64
C LYS A 39 0.87 -1.27 -2.93
N LEU A 40 0.52 -0.77 -1.75
CA LEU A 40 -0.57 -1.28 -0.95
C LEU A 40 -1.94 -1.08 -1.62
N PHE A 41 -2.22 0.10 -2.17
CA PHE A 41 -3.49 0.34 -2.87
C PHE A 41 -3.59 -0.42 -4.20
N ILE A 42 -2.50 -0.55 -4.95
CA ILE A 42 -2.47 -1.37 -6.17
C ILE A 42 -2.72 -2.84 -5.80
N THR A 43 -2.10 -3.33 -4.74
CA THR A 43 -2.37 -4.68 -4.21
C THR A 43 -3.82 -4.85 -3.80
N ALA A 44 -4.38 -3.86 -3.09
CA ALA A 44 -5.78 -3.86 -2.70
C ALA A 44 -6.72 -3.93 -3.91
N GLN A 45 -6.40 -3.23 -5.00
CA GLN A 45 -7.15 -3.30 -6.25
C GLN A 45 -7.02 -4.68 -6.92
N LEU A 46 -5.80 -5.22 -7.05
CA LEU A 46 -5.55 -6.54 -7.65
C LEU A 46 -6.25 -7.68 -6.90
N LEU A 47 -6.35 -7.57 -5.57
CA LEU A 47 -6.95 -8.58 -4.70
C LEU A 47 -8.39 -8.27 -4.29
N ASN A 48 -8.99 -7.22 -4.86
CA ASN A 48 -10.35 -6.76 -4.53
C ASN A 48 -10.58 -6.54 -3.02
N TRP A 49 -9.62 -5.94 -2.32
CA TRP A 49 -9.80 -5.47 -0.94
C TRP A 49 -10.66 -4.21 -0.93
N ASP A 50 -11.94 -4.40 -0.65
CA ASP A 50 -13.03 -3.44 -0.76
C ASP A 50 -13.05 -2.31 0.28
N SER A 51 -12.26 -2.41 1.34
CA SER A 51 -12.29 -1.43 2.43
C SER A 51 -10.96 -1.27 3.13
N LEU A 52 -10.72 -0.09 3.71
CA LEU A 52 -9.54 0.16 4.56
C LEU A 52 -9.45 -0.80 5.75
N ARG A 53 -10.58 -1.35 6.22
CA ARG A 53 -10.60 -2.37 7.29
C ARG A 53 -10.11 -3.71 6.75
N THR A 54 -10.52 -4.08 5.54
CA THR A 54 -10.07 -5.29 4.84
C THR A 54 -8.56 -5.23 4.61
N ILE A 55 -8.05 -4.09 4.13
CA ILE A 55 -6.61 -3.84 3.94
C ILE A 55 -5.84 -3.97 5.26
N GLU A 56 -6.31 -3.30 6.33
CA GLU A 56 -5.70 -3.41 7.66
C GLU A 56 -5.64 -4.85 8.15
N SER A 57 -6.74 -5.60 8.02
CA SER A 57 -6.80 -6.99 8.45
C SER A 57 -5.83 -7.87 7.64
N ALA A 58 -5.81 -7.71 6.32
CA ALA A 58 -4.98 -8.52 5.43
C ALA A 58 -3.48 -8.32 5.70
N ILE A 59 -3.03 -7.07 5.90
CA ILE A 59 -1.63 -6.77 6.21
C ILE A 59 -1.27 -7.25 7.61
N ARG A 60 -2.15 -7.06 8.61
CA ARG A 60 -1.88 -7.49 9.98
C ARG A 60 -1.68 -9.00 10.08
N SER A 61 -2.39 -9.78 9.27
CA SER A 61 -2.32 -11.24 9.30
C SER A 61 -1.20 -11.85 8.46
N ASP A 62 -0.39 -11.05 7.77
CA ASP A 62 0.53 -11.53 6.74
C ASP A 62 1.90 -10.85 6.79
N GLU A 63 2.90 -11.57 7.29
CA GLU A 63 4.27 -11.09 7.44
C GLU A 63 4.93 -10.76 6.09
N GLU A 64 4.56 -11.45 5.00
CA GLU A 64 5.11 -11.17 3.67
C GLU A 64 4.64 -9.80 3.15
N PHE A 65 3.37 -9.47 3.37
CA PHE A 65 2.85 -8.15 3.03
C PHE A 65 3.39 -7.05 3.93
N GLN A 66 3.59 -7.32 5.21
CA GLN A 66 4.27 -6.38 6.11
C GLN A 66 5.69 -6.06 5.63
N ALA A 67 6.44 -7.07 5.20
CA ALA A 67 7.77 -6.89 4.63
C ALA A 67 7.74 -6.14 3.28
N GLU A 68 6.85 -6.52 2.35
CA GLU A 68 6.73 -5.91 1.02
C GLU A 68 6.37 -4.41 1.09
N PHE A 69 5.48 -4.05 2.02
CA PHE A 69 5.06 -2.66 2.23
C PHE A 69 5.89 -1.93 3.29
N GLN A 70 6.91 -2.57 3.86
CA GLN A 70 7.76 -2.02 4.93
C GLN A 70 6.97 -1.40 6.09
N VAL A 71 5.94 -2.11 6.55
CA VAL A 71 5.10 -1.71 7.68
C VAL A 71 5.06 -2.83 8.72
N GLN A 72 5.40 -2.51 9.98
CA GLN A 72 5.26 -3.48 11.08
C GLN A 72 3.80 -3.62 11.55
N SER A 73 3.04 -2.53 11.45
CA SER A 73 1.60 -2.53 11.68
C SER A 73 0.99 -1.33 10.98
N ILE A 74 -0.25 -1.49 10.53
CA ILE A 74 -1.02 -0.42 9.92
C ILE A 74 -2.45 -0.48 10.43
N SER A 75 -3.02 0.68 10.72
CA SER A 75 -4.43 0.83 11.08
C SER A 75 -5.20 1.50 9.95
N LYS A 76 -6.51 1.24 9.87
CA LYS A 76 -7.45 1.96 9.00
C LYS A 76 -7.33 3.47 9.17
N SER A 77 -7.11 3.95 10.39
CA SER A 77 -6.99 5.40 10.65
C SER A 77 -5.73 6.00 10.04
N GLN A 78 -4.60 5.29 10.08
CA GLN A 78 -3.37 5.70 9.40
C GLN A 78 -3.55 5.69 7.88
N LEU A 79 -4.18 4.65 7.32
CA LEU A 79 -4.51 4.57 5.90
C LEU A 79 -5.37 5.74 5.45
N SER A 80 -6.46 6.00 6.16
CA SER A 80 -7.39 7.09 5.85
C SER A 80 -6.71 8.45 5.92
N ARG A 81 -5.95 8.74 6.98
CA ARG A 81 -5.19 10.00 7.10
C ARG A 81 -4.16 10.14 5.99
N ARG A 82 -3.51 9.04 5.60
CA ARG A 82 -2.50 9.09 4.54
C ARG A 82 -3.15 9.33 3.18
N MET A 83 -4.24 8.64 2.87
CA MET A 83 -5.04 8.86 1.67
C MET A 83 -5.54 10.31 1.57
N ASN A 84 -6.12 10.84 2.65
CA ASN A 84 -6.61 12.23 2.71
C ASN A 84 -5.49 13.28 2.72
N SER A 85 -4.23 12.87 2.91
CA SER A 85 -3.06 13.77 2.83
C SER A 85 -2.44 13.83 1.45
N LEU A 86 -2.87 12.96 0.53
CA LEU A 86 -2.46 13.06 -0.87
C LEU A 86 -3.15 14.28 -1.51
N PRO A 87 -2.48 14.98 -2.43
CA PRO A 87 -3.12 15.98 -3.27
C PRO A 87 -4.37 15.40 -3.95
N VAL A 88 -5.44 16.19 -4.00
CA VAL A 88 -6.75 15.74 -4.52
C VAL A 88 -6.65 15.28 -5.97
N GLU A 89 -5.73 15.88 -6.72
CA GLU A 89 -5.40 15.57 -8.12
C GLU A 89 -4.93 14.12 -8.30
N ILE A 90 -4.37 13.50 -7.25
CA ILE A 90 -3.93 12.09 -7.28
C ILE A 90 -5.10 11.15 -6.99
N THR A 91 -6.11 11.60 -6.25
CA THR A 91 -7.20 10.75 -5.75
C THR A 91 -8.49 10.81 -6.57
N GLN A 92 -8.60 11.74 -7.52
CA GLN A 92 -9.81 11.97 -8.35
C GLN A 92 -9.59 11.66 -9.85
N ALA A 93 -8.55 10.90 -10.20
CA ALA A 93 -8.26 10.50 -11.57
C ALA A 93 -9.15 9.33 -12.04
#